data_AF-A0A7V8G6K2-F1
#
_entry.id   AF-A0A7V8G6K2-F1
#
_cell.length_a   1.000
_cell.length_b   1.000
_cell.length_c   1.000
_cell.angle_alpha   90.00
_cell.angle_beta   90.00
_cell.angle_gamma   90.00
#
_symmetry.space_group_name_H-M   'P 1'
#
loop_
_entity.id
_entity.type
_entity.pdbx_description
1 polymer ?
#
loop_
_entity_poly.entity_id
_entity_poly.type
_entity_poly.pdbx_seq_one_letter_code
_entity_poly.pdbx_strand_id
1 'polypeptide(L)'
;MLLVTGLVLWWPTRWPPSLRIVLNRGLLRGLFDLHRTGGAVLGLLIAVSVATGAYMAWRPLGDFISAAMGQKPVKAPTIAKGTAQGPRLPLDELVARAQQVHPGQPIGYVAVPGKADRPVRVRFKLPDDPHPNGISSVWLHPVTGEVLAARKWQELDAGNGSVAVIFPLHTGELGGVVHEIVTALLGLALGGLGFSGIWLWWRRRRTAAEAARRSAAVARPSS
;
A
#
# COMPACT_ATOMS: atom_id res chain seq x y z
N MET A 1 -13.01 -7.99 -8.76
CA MET A 1 -13.75 -9.22 -9.13
C MET A 1 -13.33 -10.43 -8.31
N LEU A 2 -12.05 -10.81 -8.26
CA LEU A 2 -11.58 -11.97 -7.47
C LEU A 2 -11.93 -11.91 -5.96
N LEU A 3 -11.85 -10.75 -5.33
CA LEU A 3 -12.22 -10.57 -3.91
C LEU A 3 -13.73 -10.76 -3.67
N VAL A 4 -14.58 -10.25 -4.56
CA VAL A 4 -16.04 -10.37 -4.46
C VAL A 4 -16.48 -11.80 -4.70
N THR A 5 -15.94 -12.47 -5.73
CA THR A 5 -16.20 -13.91 -5.95
C THR A 5 -15.63 -14.77 -4.83
N GLY A 6 -14.49 -14.39 -4.23
CA GLY A 6 -13.93 -15.07 -3.08
C GLY A 6 -14.84 -14.97 -1.85
N LEU A 7 -15.41 -13.80 -1.58
CA LEU A 7 -16.34 -13.57 -0.48
C LEU A 7 -17.67 -14.33 -0.69
N VAL A 8 -18.20 -14.32 -1.92
CA VAL A 8 -19.43 -15.04 -2.28
C VAL A 8 -19.25 -16.56 -2.20
N LEU A 9 -18.11 -17.09 -2.67
CA LEU A 9 -17.79 -18.53 -2.57
C LEU A 9 -17.44 -18.95 -1.13
N TRP A 10 -16.94 -18.02 -0.31
CA TRP A 10 -16.65 -18.27 1.10
C TRP A 10 -17.90 -18.23 1.98
N TRP A 11 -18.95 -17.52 1.55
CA TRP A 11 -20.18 -17.35 2.33
C TRP A 11 -20.77 -18.72 2.70
N PRO A 12 -20.78 -19.08 3.99
CA PRO A 12 -21.16 -20.43 4.38
C PRO A 12 -22.68 -20.59 4.26
N THR A 13 -23.11 -21.65 3.57
CA THR A 13 -24.53 -22.03 3.48
C THR A 13 -25.14 -22.40 4.84
N ARG A 14 -24.30 -22.68 5.86
CA ARG A 14 -24.70 -22.97 7.24
C ARG A 14 -23.75 -22.26 8.20
N TRP A 15 -24.31 -21.41 9.07
CA TRP A 15 -23.59 -20.71 10.11
C TRP A 15 -23.67 -21.45 11.45
N PRO A 16 -22.60 -21.47 12.27
CA PRO A 16 -21.29 -20.87 12.04
C PRO A 16 -20.39 -21.70 11.09
N PRO A 17 -19.46 -21.07 10.35
CA PRO A 17 -18.50 -21.79 9.52
C PRO A 17 -17.59 -22.66 10.39
N SER A 18 -17.31 -23.89 9.94
CA SER A 18 -16.32 -24.74 10.60
C SER A 18 -14.93 -24.11 10.48
N LEU A 19 -14.41 -23.57 11.58
CA LEU A 19 -13.01 -23.14 11.75
C LEU A 19 -12.08 -24.31 12.08
N ARG A 20 -12.60 -25.54 12.01
CA ARG A 20 -11.86 -26.75 12.39
C ARG A 20 -10.78 -27.02 11.35
N ILE A 21 -9.52 -27.04 11.81
CA ILE A 21 -8.36 -27.39 10.99
C ILE A 21 -8.08 -28.87 11.19
N VAL A 22 -8.09 -29.67 10.12
CA VAL A 22 -7.79 -31.10 10.17
C VAL A 22 -6.52 -31.40 9.39
N LEU A 23 -5.41 -31.55 10.11
CA LEU A 23 -4.08 -31.80 9.52
C LEU A 23 -3.75 -33.29 9.35
N ASN A 24 -4.47 -34.18 10.03
CA ASN A 24 -4.15 -35.61 10.09
C ASN A 24 -4.68 -36.45 8.92
N ARG A 25 -5.31 -35.83 7.90
CA ARG A 25 -5.90 -36.52 6.74
C ARG A 25 -5.15 -36.27 5.43
N GLY A 26 -3.85 -35.99 5.53
CA GLY A 26 -2.94 -35.80 4.40
C GLY A 26 -2.80 -34.34 3.96
N LEU A 27 -1.69 -34.08 3.25
CA LEU A 27 -1.22 -32.73 2.90
C LEU A 27 -2.26 -31.88 2.15
N LEU A 28 -2.99 -32.46 1.20
CA LEU A 28 -4.01 -31.72 0.44
C LEU A 28 -5.11 -31.21 1.35
N ARG A 29 -5.63 -32.07 2.23
CA ARG A 29 -6.73 -31.72 3.13
C ARG A 29 -6.29 -30.72 4.18
N GLY A 30 -5.09 -30.92 4.75
CA GLY A 30 -4.51 -29.99 5.72
C GLY A 30 -4.28 -28.60 5.13
N LEU A 31 -3.68 -28.51 3.94
CA LEU A 31 -3.46 -27.22 3.25
C LEU A 31 -4.78 -26.54 2.87
N PHE A 32 -5.79 -27.30 2.44
CA PHE A 32 -7.11 -26.76 2.14
C PHE A 32 -7.78 -26.17 3.39
N ASP A 33 -7.77 -26.91 4.51
CA ASP A 33 -8.38 -26.43 5.76
C ASP A 33 -7.60 -25.23 6.33
N LEU A 34 -6.27 -25.22 6.24
CA LEU A 34 -5.44 -24.07 6.63
C LEU A 34 -5.69 -22.84 5.75
N HIS A 35 -5.78 -23.02 4.43
CA HIS A 35 -6.08 -21.93 3.50
C HIS A 35 -7.46 -21.33 3.76
N ARG A 36 -8.47 -22.19 3.95
CA ARG A 36 -9.85 -21.76 4.22
C ARG A 36 -9.97 -21.02 5.54
N THR A 37 -9.46 -21.59 6.63
CA THR A 37 -9.57 -21.00 7.97
C THR A 37 -8.66 -19.79 8.11
N GLY A 38 -7.42 -19.85 7.59
CA GLY A 38 -6.51 -18.71 7.58
C GLY A 38 -7.07 -17.53 6.81
N GLY A 39 -7.62 -17.77 5.61
CA GLY A 39 -8.30 -16.74 4.83
C GLY A 39 -9.54 -16.16 5.53
N ALA A 40 -10.30 -16.98 6.25
CA ALA A 40 -11.45 -16.52 7.04
C ALA A 40 -11.05 -15.57 8.18
N VAL A 41 -10.03 -15.97 8.95
CA VAL A 41 -9.61 -15.25 10.17
C VAL A 41 -8.83 -13.99 9.82
N LEU A 42 -7.90 -14.09 8.87
CA LEU A 42 -7.00 -12.98 8.51
C LEU A 42 -7.55 -12.11 7.38
N GLY A 43 -8.62 -12.54 6.72
CA GLY A 43 -9.12 -11.92 5.49
C GLY A 43 -9.41 -10.43 5.62
N LEU A 44 -9.98 -9.99 6.74
CA LEU A 44 -10.25 -8.56 6.97
C LEU A 44 -8.97 -7.74 7.10
N LEU A 45 -8.00 -8.21 7.89
CA LEU A 45 -6.71 -7.52 8.09
C LEU A 45 -5.91 -7.46 6.78
N ILE A 46 -5.87 -8.58 6.04
CA ILE A 46 -5.28 -8.65 4.72
C ILE A 46 -6.01 -7.70 3.76
N ALA A 47 -7.34 -7.63 3.79
CA ALA A 47 -8.10 -6.73 2.92
C ALA A 47 -7.77 -5.25 3.18
N VAL A 48 -7.61 -4.85 4.44
CA VAL A 48 -7.17 -3.49 4.80
C VAL A 48 -5.76 -3.22 4.26
N SER A 49 -4.82 -4.14 4.45
CA SER A 49 -3.44 -4.01 3.93
C SER A 49 -3.42 -3.93 2.40
N VAL A 50 -4.21 -4.76 1.70
CA VAL A 50 -4.35 -4.72 0.24
C VAL A 50 -4.99 -3.42 -0.23
N ALA A 51 -6.02 -2.92 0.46
CA ALA A 51 -6.70 -1.68 0.09
C ALA A 51 -5.77 -0.45 0.24
N THR A 52 -5.03 -0.38 1.34
CA THR A 52 -4.04 0.68 1.58
C THR A 52 -2.88 0.61 0.58
N GLY A 53 -2.39 -0.59 0.26
CA GLY A 53 -1.38 -0.78 -0.78
C GLY A 53 -1.88 -0.40 -2.17
N ALA A 54 -3.11 -0.79 -2.52
CA ALA A 54 -3.73 -0.47 -3.81
C ALA A 54 -3.97 1.04 -3.96
N TYR A 55 -4.38 1.74 -2.89
CA TYR A 55 -4.48 3.20 -2.86
C TYR A 55 -3.15 3.87 -3.23
N MET A 56 -2.03 3.38 -2.69
CA MET A 56 -0.71 3.97 -2.94
C MET A 56 -0.13 3.59 -4.31
N ALA A 57 -0.31 2.34 -4.75
CA ALA A 57 0.31 1.81 -5.95
C ALA A 57 -0.46 2.14 -7.24
N TRP A 58 -1.80 2.28 -7.16
CA TRP A 58 -2.66 2.45 -8.32
C TRP A 58 -3.31 3.83 -8.34
N ARG A 59 -2.69 4.75 -9.10
CA ARG A 59 -3.09 6.18 -9.17
C ARG A 59 -4.58 6.42 -9.41
N PRO A 60 -5.26 5.75 -10.36
CA PRO A 60 -6.70 5.95 -10.58
C PRO A 60 -7.55 5.66 -9.34
N LEU A 61 -7.21 4.63 -8.56
CA LEU A 61 -7.92 4.31 -7.33
C LEU A 61 -7.59 5.30 -6.22
N GLY A 62 -6.31 5.68 -6.10
CA GLY A 62 -5.87 6.72 -5.19
C GLY A 62 -6.61 8.03 -5.44
N ASP A 63 -6.61 8.52 -6.69
CA ASP A 63 -7.26 9.74 -7.12
C ASP A 63 -8.79 9.69 -6.89
N PHE A 64 -9.44 8.54 -7.13
CA PHE A 64 -10.86 8.36 -6.86
C PHE A 64 -11.18 8.47 -5.35
N ILE A 65 -10.45 7.76 -4.51
CA ILE A 65 -10.64 7.79 -3.04
C ILE A 65 -10.34 9.18 -2.50
N SER A 66 -9.24 9.77 -2.95
CA SER A 66 -8.85 11.14 -2.61
C SER A 66 -9.92 12.16 -3.00
N ALA A 67 -10.48 12.07 -4.22
CA ALA A 67 -11.58 12.93 -4.65
C ALA A 67 -12.84 12.74 -3.78
N ALA A 68 -13.18 11.50 -3.44
CA ALA A 68 -14.31 11.20 -2.53
C ALA A 68 -14.08 11.76 -1.12
N MET A 69 -12.82 11.85 -0.67
CA MET A 69 -12.42 12.48 0.60
C MET A 69 -12.27 14.01 0.50
N GLY A 70 -12.62 14.62 -0.62
CA GLY A 70 -12.55 16.07 -0.83
C GLY A 70 -11.14 16.60 -1.07
N GLN A 71 -10.22 15.77 -1.56
CA GLN A 71 -8.84 16.18 -1.80
C GLN A 71 -8.76 17.35 -2.78
N LYS A 72 -8.17 18.46 -2.34
CA LYS A 72 -7.83 19.56 -3.24
C LYS A 72 -6.46 19.30 -3.85
N PRO A 73 -6.25 19.47 -5.17
CA PRO A 73 -4.94 19.27 -5.76
C PRO A 73 -3.87 20.15 -5.10
N VAL A 74 -2.89 19.54 -4.44
CA VAL A 74 -1.71 20.26 -3.92
C VAL A 74 -0.82 20.59 -5.10
N LYS A 75 -1.08 21.73 -5.72
CA LYS A 75 -0.18 22.29 -6.73
C LYS A 75 1.04 22.86 -6.02
N ALA A 76 2.23 22.43 -6.45
CA ALA A 76 3.46 23.08 -6.05
C ALA A 76 3.42 24.56 -6.49
N PRO A 77 4.05 25.48 -5.74
CA PRO A 77 4.16 26.86 -6.16
C PRO A 77 4.78 26.98 -7.55
N THR A 78 4.25 27.87 -8.37
CA THR A 78 4.81 28.17 -9.68
C THR A 78 5.96 29.15 -9.54
N ILE A 79 7.09 28.85 -10.19
CA ILE A 79 8.16 29.81 -10.36
C ILE A 79 7.80 30.74 -11.52
N ALA A 80 7.95 32.04 -11.32
CA ALA A 80 7.69 33.02 -12.37
C ALA A 80 8.63 32.78 -13.56
N LYS A 81 8.09 32.88 -14.78
CA LYS A 81 8.89 32.65 -15.99
C LYS A 81 10.04 33.66 -16.04
N GLY A 82 11.24 33.16 -16.25
CA GLY A 82 12.45 33.98 -16.34
C GLY A 82 13.08 34.34 -14.99
N THR A 83 12.55 33.94 -13.83
CA THR A 83 13.26 34.17 -12.55
C THR A 83 14.27 33.08 -12.23
N ALA A 84 14.13 31.89 -12.83
CA ALA A 84 15.10 30.80 -12.74
C ALA A 84 16.23 30.92 -13.77
N GLN A 85 16.85 32.10 -13.83
CA GLN A 85 18.01 32.37 -14.68
C GLN A 85 19.28 32.28 -13.85
N GLY A 86 20.17 31.35 -14.20
CA GLY A 86 21.46 31.17 -13.52
C GLY A 86 21.67 29.78 -12.91
N PRO A 87 22.85 29.54 -12.31
CA PRO A 87 23.15 28.28 -11.64
C PRO A 87 22.25 28.11 -10.41
N ARG A 88 21.94 26.86 -10.07
CA ARG A 88 21.21 26.57 -8.84
C ARG A 88 22.08 26.87 -7.62
N LEU A 89 21.44 27.26 -6.53
CA LEU A 89 22.13 27.31 -5.25
C LEU A 89 22.56 25.89 -4.84
N PRO A 90 23.66 25.78 -4.07
CA PRO A 90 24.03 24.54 -3.41
C PRO A 90 22.86 23.99 -2.60
N LEU A 91 22.70 22.66 -2.61
CA LEU A 91 21.60 22.01 -1.91
C LEU A 91 21.63 22.30 -0.41
N ASP A 92 22.82 22.35 0.18
CA ASP A 92 23.02 22.62 1.61
C ASP A 92 22.51 24.02 2.00
N GLU A 93 22.68 25.00 1.12
CA GLU A 93 22.17 26.36 1.35
C GLU A 93 20.63 26.38 1.29
N LEU A 94 20.03 25.71 0.31
CA LEU A 94 18.58 25.58 0.21
C LEU A 94 17.99 24.86 1.42
N VAL A 95 18.65 23.80 1.89
CA VAL A 95 18.27 23.05 3.08
C VAL A 95 18.39 23.91 4.34
N ALA A 96 19.48 24.66 4.50
CA ALA A 96 19.66 25.56 5.64
C ALA A 96 18.57 26.63 5.69
N ARG A 97 18.20 27.23 4.53
CA ARG A 97 17.09 28.17 4.43
C ARG A 97 15.74 27.53 4.77
N ALA A 98 15.49 26.30 4.29
CA ALA A 98 14.29 25.57 4.64
C ALA A 98 14.22 25.29 6.16
N GLN A 99 15.36 24.97 6.79
CA GLN A 99 15.46 24.71 8.22
C GLN A 99 15.12 25.94 9.06
N GLN A 100 15.33 27.17 8.55
CA GLN A 100 14.92 28.40 9.24
C GLN A 100 13.38 28.51 9.37
N VAL A 101 12.62 27.87 8.48
CA VAL A 101 11.15 27.84 8.54
C VAL A 101 10.65 26.86 9.61
N HIS A 102 11.35 25.73 9.77
CA HIS A 102 11.07 24.72 10.79
C HIS A 102 12.32 24.39 11.61
N PRO A 103 12.76 25.28 12.53
CA PRO A 103 14.00 25.09 13.28
C PRO A 103 14.00 23.80 14.10
N GLY A 104 15.10 23.05 14.00
CA GLY A 104 15.32 21.81 14.77
C GLY A 104 14.46 20.61 14.36
N GLN A 105 13.57 20.74 13.37
CA GLN A 105 12.74 19.63 12.91
C GLN A 105 13.52 18.71 11.96
N PRO A 106 13.42 17.38 12.12
CA PRO A 106 14.07 16.43 11.20
C PRO A 106 13.59 16.60 9.75
N ILE A 107 14.52 16.52 8.82
CA ILE A 107 14.21 16.48 7.38
C ILE A 107 13.98 15.03 6.98
N GLY A 108 12.82 14.75 6.39
CA GLY A 108 12.48 13.43 5.86
C GLY A 108 13.14 13.17 4.51
N TYR A 109 12.94 14.08 3.56
CA TYR A 109 13.67 14.05 2.28
C TYR A 109 13.65 15.41 1.59
N VAL A 110 14.56 15.56 0.61
CA VAL A 110 14.62 16.71 -0.29
C VAL A 110 14.34 16.26 -1.71
N ALA A 111 13.28 16.79 -2.31
CA ALA A 111 12.96 16.57 -3.72
C ALA A 111 13.55 17.70 -4.56
N VAL A 112 14.60 17.37 -5.31
CA VAL A 112 15.26 18.27 -6.25
C VAL A 112 14.72 18.00 -7.66
N PRO A 113 14.02 18.94 -8.30
CA PRO A 113 13.50 18.74 -9.65
C PRO A 113 14.62 18.71 -10.68
N GLY A 114 14.44 17.95 -11.77
CA GLY A 114 15.41 17.89 -12.87
C GLY A 114 15.59 19.22 -13.62
N LYS A 115 14.57 20.10 -13.62
CA LYS A 115 14.61 21.44 -14.22
C LYS A 115 14.49 22.53 -13.16
N ALA A 116 15.16 23.67 -13.37
CA ALA A 116 15.19 24.79 -12.44
C ALA A 116 13.92 25.66 -12.47
N ASP A 117 13.01 25.39 -13.42
CA ASP A 117 11.69 26.01 -13.52
C ASP A 117 10.66 25.40 -12.53
N ARG A 118 11.10 24.47 -11.67
CA ARG A 118 10.29 23.88 -10.60
C ARG A 118 10.93 24.11 -9.24
N PRO A 119 10.12 24.28 -8.18
CA PRO A 119 10.64 24.49 -6.84
C PRO A 119 11.31 23.23 -6.28
N VAL A 120 12.37 23.43 -5.48
CA VAL A 120 12.90 22.39 -4.60
C VAL A 120 11.93 22.22 -3.43
N ARG A 121 11.61 20.99 -3.05
CA ARG A 121 10.75 20.71 -1.88
C ARG A 121 11.56 20.03 -0.78
N VAL A 122 11.62 20.63 0.39
CA VAL A 122 12.17 20.02 1.60
C VAL A 122 11.00 19.57 2.47
N ARG A 123 10.97 18.29 2.83
CA ARG A 123 9.96 17.72 3.72
C ARG A 123 10.50 17.58 5.14
N PHE A 124 9.67 17.97 6.09
CA PHE A 124 9.97 17.92 7.52
C PHE A 124 9.05 16.92 8.21
N LYS A 125 9.61 16.20 9.17
CA LYS A 125 8.87 15.41 10.16
C LYS A 125 8.63 16.29 11.38
N LEU A 126 7.39 16.73 11.55
CA LEU A 126 6.97 17.39 12.78
C LEU A 126 6.70 16.35 13.88
N PRO A 127 6.71 16.72 15.18
CA PRO A 127 6.61 15.76 16.27
C PRO A 127 5.28 15.00 16.29
N ASP A 128 4.21 15.62 15.80
CA ASP A 128 2.86 15.06 15.70
C ASP A 128 2.55 14.45 14.33
N ASP A 129 3.53 14.41 13.42
CA ASP A 129 3.33 13.90 12.06
C ASP A 129 3.29 12.36 12.08
N PRO A 130 2.14 11.74 11.74
CA PRO A 130 2.00 10.30 11.79
C PRO A 130 2.86 9.60 10.72
N HIS A 131 3.27 10.33 9.66
CA HIS A 131 4.12 9.76 8.64
C HIS A 131 5.57 9.64 9.16
N PRO A 132 6.24 8.49 8.97
CA PRO A 132 7.59 8.26 9.48
C PRO A 132 8.59 9.28 8.93
N ASN A 133 8.49 9.60 7.63
CA ASN A 133 9.33 10.62 6.98
C ASN A 133 8.74 12.04 7.00
N GLY A 134 7.61 12.27 7.67
CA GLY A 134 6.92 13.56 7.64
C GLY A 134 6.33 13.96 6.29
N ILE A 135 5.29 14.80 6.34
CA ILE A 135 4.64 15.34 5.14
C ILE A 135 4.57 16.87 5.06
N SER A 136 4.90 17.56 6.15
CA SER A 136 5.07 19.01 6.17
C SER A 136 6.16 19.44 5.19
N SER A 137 5.91 20.46 4.38
CA SER A 137 6.75 20.76 3.21
C SER A 137 7.06 22.26 3.10
N VAL A 138 8.31 22.56 2.77
CA VAL A 138 8.77 23.89 2.39
C VAL A 138 9.24 23.84 0.94
N TRP A 139 8.76 24.77 0.11
CA TRP A 139 9.12 24.90 -1.30
C TRP A 139 10.01 26.12 -1.48
N LEU A 140 11.14 25.93 -2.15
CA LEU A 140 12.13 26.98 -2.38
C LEU A 140 12.39 27.16 -3.87
N HIS A 141 12.66 28.40 -4.25
CA HIS A 141 13.17 28.73 -5.57
C HIS A 141 14.61 28.20 -5.71
N PRO A 142 14.93 27.38 -6.72
CA PRO A 142 16.22 26.68 -6.81
C PRO A 142 17.42 27.60 -7.09
N VAL A 143 17.19 28.79 -7.64
CA VAL A 143 18.24 29.78 -7.98
C VAL A 143 18.38 30.90 -6.94
N THR A 144 17.29 31.50 -6.46
CA THR A 144 17.34 32.60 -5.47
C THR A 144 17.32 32.11 -4.02
N GLY A 145 16.87 30.86 -3.79
CA GLY A 145 16.65 30.31 -2.45
C GLY A 145 15.48 30.95 -1.69
N GLU A 146 14.62 31.70 -2.39
CA GLU A 146 13.40 32.28 -1.82
C GLU A 146 12.43 31.17 -1.40
N VAL A 147 11.82 31.30 -0.22
CA VAL A 147 10.76 30.40 0.24
C VAL A 147 9.46 30.78 -0.45
N LEU A 148 9.01 29.92 -1.37
CA LEU A 148 7.82 30.14 -2.18
C LEU A 148 6.54 29.70 -1.46
N ALA A 149 6.64 28.69 -0.60
CA ALA A 149 5.55 28.26 0.27
C ALA A 149 6.09 27.41 1.42
N ALA A 150 5.37 27.41 2.53
CA ALA A 150 5.52 26.43 3.61
C ALA A 150 4.12 25.95 3.98
N ARG A 151 3.94 24.63 4.12
CA ARG A 151 2.68 24.03 4.56
C ARG A 151 2.94 22.92 5.54
N LYS A 152 2.30 23.01 6.69
CA LYS A 152 2.35 21.93 7.68
C LYS A 152 1.31 20.87 7.36
N TRP A 153 1.51 19.66 7.87
CA TRP A 153 0.59 18.55 7.60
C TRP A 153 -0.82 18.80 8.14
N GLN A 154 -0.92 19.53 9.26
CA GLN A 154 -2.18 19.90 9.91
C GLN A 154 -3.02 20.87 9.07
N GLU A 155 -2.40 21.56 8.11
CA GLU A 155 -3.05 22.51 7.21
C GLU A 155 -3.60 21.84 5.94
N LEU A 156 -3.32 20.54 5.77
CA LEU A 156 -3.80 19.76 4.64
C LEU A 156 -5.27 19.38 4.86
N ASP A 157 -6.04 19.36 3.78
CA ASP A 157 -7.37 18.76 3.81
C ASP A 157 -7.30 17.25 4.09
N ALA A 158 -8.44 16.67 4.47
CA ALA A 158 -8.54 15.26 4.87
C ALA A 158 -8.00 14.29 3.81
N GLY A 159 -8.20 14.57 2.52
CA GLY A 159 -7.68 13.75 1.44
C GLY A 159 -6.15 13.76 1.40
N ASN A 160 -5.55 14.95 1.38
CA ASN A 160 -4.08 15.09 1.38
C ASN A 160 -3.44 14.62 2.70
N GLY A 161 -4.11 14.82 3.83
CA GLY A 161 -3.68 14.36 5.14
C GLY A 161 -3.79 12.84 5.32
N SER A 162 -4.72 12.18 4.62
CA SER A 162 -4.92 10.72 4.75
C SER A 162 -3.66 9.91 4.42
N VAL A 163 -2.84 10.38 3.48
CA VAL A 163 -1.56 9.76 3.11
C VAL A 163 -0.61 9.68 4.31
N ALA A 164 -0.69 10.63 5.24
CA ALA A 164 0.11 10.65 6.46
C ALA A 164 -0.15 9.41 7.35
N VAL A 165 -1.34 8.84 7.27
CA VAL A 165 -1.79 7.70 8.07
C VAL A 165 -1.79 6.40 7.25
N ILE A 166 -2.23 6.46 5.99
CA ILE A 166 -2.32 5.28 5.11
C ILE A 166 -0.95 4.63 4.90
N PHE A 167 0.10 5.43 4.70
CA PHE A 167 1.46 4.92 4.53
C PHE A 167 1.95 4.13 5.75
N PRO A 168 2.04 4.71 6.96
CA PRO A 168 2.48 3.98 8.15
C PRO A 168 1.51 2.87 8.58
N LEU A 169 0.23 2.96 8.21
CA LEU A 169 -0.72 1.87 8.40
C LEU A 169 -0.34 0.66 7.54
N HIS A 170 0.01 0.89 6.28
CA HIS A 170 0.40 -0.18 5.36
C HIS A 170 1.78 -0.76 5.66
N THR A 171 2.75 0.07 6.06
CA THR A 171 4.11 -0.39 6.40
C THR A 171 4.22 -0.97 7.80
N GLY A 172 3.21 -0.79 8.65
CA GLY A 172 3.22 -1.23 10.05
C GLY A 172 3.89 -0.24 11.01
N GLU A 173 4.39 0.89 10.53
CA GLU A 173 5.10 1.88 11.36
C GLU A 173 4.16 2.65 12.30
N LEU A 174 2.85 2.65 12.04
CA LEU A 174 1.87 3.42 12.84
C LEU A 174 1.79 2.95 14.31
N GLY A 175 2.04 1.66 14.57
CA GLY A 175 1.97 1.05 15.91
C GLY A 175 3.33 0.60 16.43
N GLY A 176 4.42 1.09 15.84
CA GLY A 176 5.77 0.64 16.12
C GLY A 176 5.98 -0.85 15.83
N VAL A 177 6.92 -1.46 16.55
CA VAL A 177 7.40 -2.84 16.30
C VAL A 177 6.28 -3.89 16.30
N VAL A 178 5.25 -3.72 17.15
CA VAL A 178 4.12 -4.67 17.20
C VAL A 178 3.36 -4.67 15.88
N HIS A 179 3.06 -3.50 15.36
CA HIS A 179 2.34 -3.38 14.10
C HIS A 179 3.21 -3.78 12.91
N GLU A 180 4.51 -3.46 12.94
CA GLU A 180 5.48 -3.94 11.94
C GLU A 180 5.51 -5.48 11.86
N ILE A 181 5.58 -6.17 12.99
CA ILE A 181 5.54 -7.64 13.06
C ILE A 181 4.21 -8.16 12.51
N VAL A 182 3.08 -7.57 12.91
CA VAL A 182 1.75 -7.96 12.41
C VAL A 182 1.68 -7.80 10.89
N THR A 183 2.12 -6.67 10.35
CA THR A 183 2.13 -6.39 8.91
C THR A 183 3.02 -7.38 8.16
N ALA A 184 4.21 -7.69 8.68
CA ALA A 184 5.10 -8.70 8.09
C ALA A 184 4.45 -10.09 8.07
N LEU A 185 3.82 -10.51 9.18
CA LEU A 185 3.09 -11.78 9.25
C LEU A 185 1.90 -11.83 8.32
N LEU A 186 1.16 -10.72 8.15
CA LEU A 186 0.07 -10.61 7.19
C LEU A 186 0.57 -10.74 5.73
N GLY A 187 1.72 -10.14 5.42
CA GLY A 187 2.37 -10.30 4.11
C GLY A 187 2.77 -11.75 3.82
N LEU A 188 3.37 -12.44 4.80
CA LEU A 188 3.69 -13.87 4.68
C LEU A 188 2.43 -14.73 4.56
N ALA A 189 1.39 -14.43 5.34
CA ALA A 189 0.11 -15.12 5.27
C ALA A 189 -0.55 -14.94 3.90
N LEU A 190 -0.57 -13.72 3.36
CA LEU A 190 -1.07 -13.42 2.02
C LEU A 190 -0.30 -14.20 0.94
N GLY A 191 1.03 -14.21 1.02
CA GLY A 191 1.88 -15.01 0.14
C GLY A 191 1.53 -16.51 0.23
N GLY A 192 1.50 -17.06 1.44
CA GLY A 192 1.16 -18.45 1.71
C GLY A 192 -0.24 -18.84 1.22
N LEU A 193 -1.24 -17.97 1.41
CA LEU A 193 -2.59 -18.14 0.88
C LEU A 193 -2.57 -18.10 -0.65
N GLY A 194 -1.86 -17.17 -1.28
CA GLY A 194 -1.69 -17.11 -2.73
C GLY A 194 -1.10 -18.40 -3.31
N PHE A 195 0.03 -18.86 -2.78
CA PHE A 195 0.69 -20.09 -3.21
C PHE A 195 -0.19 -21.33 -3.00
N SER A 196 -0.77 -21.48 -1.81
CA SER A 196 -1.64 -22.62 -1.51
C SER A 196 -2.90 -22.61 -2.36
N GLY A 197 -3.48 -21.45 -2.65
CA GLY A 197 -4.64 -21.31 -3.54
C GLY A 197 -4.34 -21.75 -4.97
N ILE A 198 -3.23 -21.28 -5.55
CA ILE A 198 -2.78 -21.68 -6.90
C ILE A 198 -2.51 -23.19 -6.96
N TRP A 199 -1.80 -23.71 -5.95
CA TRP A 199 -1.44 -25.12 -5.90
C TRP A 199 -2.68 -26.03 -5.76
N LEU A 200 -3.63 -25.67 -4.87
CA LEU A 200 -4.89 -26.40 -4.69
C LEU A 200 -5.73 -26.38 -5.97
N TRP A 201 -5.81 -25.23 -6.65
CA TRP A 201 -6.51 -25.11 -7.94
C TRP A 201 -5.89 -26.02 -9.00
N TRP A 202 -4.56 -26.01 -9.13
CA TRP A 202 -3.85 -26.83 -10.10
C TRP A 202 -4.02 -28.32 -9.83
N ARG A 203 -3.91 -28.73 -8.56
CA ARG A 203 -4.11 -30.12 -8.15
C ARG A 203 -5.53 -30.60 -8.41
N ARG A 204 -6.54 -29.76 -8.13
CA ARG A 204 -7.95 -30.05 -8.45
C ARG A 204 -8.17 -30.25 -9.94
N ARG A 205 -7.55 -29.42 -10.80
CA ARG A 205 -7.61 -29.58 -12.26
C ARG A 205 -6.97 -30.90 -12.72
N ARG A 206 -5.81 -31.26 -12.19
CA ARG A 206 -5.14 -32.52 -12.52
C ARG A 206 -5.98 -33.73 -12.15
N THR A 207 -6.50 -33.78 -10.92
CA THR A 207 -7.36 -34.88 -10.49
C THR A 207 -8.65 -34.98 -11.31
N ALA A 208 -9.24 -33.84 -11.72
CA ALA A 208 -10.41 -33.84 -12.58
C ALA A 208 -10.09 -34.37 -13.99
N ALA A 209 -8.94 -33.99 -14.55
CA ALA A 209 -8.48 -34.48 -15.86
C ALA A 209 -8.15 -35.98 -15.82
N GLU A 210 -7.53 -36.47 -14.75
CA GLU A 210 -7.25 -37.90 -14.55
C GLU A 210 -8.53 -38.71 -14.39
N ALA A 211 -9.51 -38.23 -13.62
CA ALA A 211 -10.81 -38.87 -13.49
C ALA A 211 -11.54 -38.96 -14.84
N ALA A 212 -11.55 -37.86 -15.61
CA ALA A 212 -12.14 -37.86 -16.95
C ALA A 212 -11.47 -38.86 -17.91
N ARG A 213 -10.13 -38.96 -17.88
CA ARG A 213 -9.37 -39.95 -18.66
C ARG A 213 -9.70 -41.39 -18.26
N ARG A 214 -9.81 -41.67 -16.96
CA ARG A 214 -10.19 -43.01 -16.46
C ARG A 214 -11.61 -43.39 -16.89
N SER A 215 -12.57 -42.47 -16.77
CA SER A 215 -13.94 -42.71 -17.23
C SER A 215 -14.01 -42.96 -18.74
N ALA A 216 -13.21 -42.24 -19.54
CA ALA A 216 -13.14 -42.43 -20.99
C ALA A 216 -12.45 -43.77 -21.38
N ALA A 217 -11.47 -44.24 -20.60
CA ALA A 217 -10.81 -45.52 -20.84
C ALA A 217 -11.72 -46.72 -20.53
N VAL A 218 -12.53 -46.63 -19.48
CA VAL A 218 -13.53 -47.67 -19.12
C VAL A 218 -14.67 -47.74 -20.14
N ALA A 219 -14.99 -46.63 -20.82
CA ALA A 219 -16.07 -46.57 -21.79
C ALA A 219 -15.72 -47.07 -23.21
N ARG A 220 -14.46 -47.44 -23.49
CA ARG A 220 -14.06 -48.04 -24.78
C ARG A 220 -14.18 -49.57 -24.71
N PRO A 221 -15.12 -50.21 -25.43
CA PRO A 221 -15.22 -51.67 -25.44
C PRO A 221 -13.99 -52.27 -26.14
N SER A 222 -13.47 -53.36 -25.60
CA SER A 222 -12.42 -54.17 -26.22
C SER A 222 -12.96 -54.81 -27.50
N SER A 223 -12.52 -54.31 -28.65
CA SER A 223 -12.73 -54.91 -29.98
C SER A 223 -11.88 -56.15 -30.16
#